data_AF-A0A849GSL7-F1
#
_entry.id   AF-A0A849GSL7-F1
#
_cell.length_a   1.000
_cell.length_b   1.000
_cell.length_c   1.000
_cell.angle_alpha   90.00
_cell.angle_beta   90.00
_cell.angle_gamma   90.00
#
_symmetry.space_group_name_H-M   'P 1'
#
loop_
_entity.id
_entity.type
_entity.pdbx_description
1 polymer ?
#
loop_
_entity_poly.entity_id
_entity_poly.type
_entity_poly.pdbx_seq_one_letter_code
_entity_poly.pdbx_strand_id
1 'polypeptide(L)'
;QATLSRDVAPWETRYRKSWRRDFASRYGYAPDMTSEADHVYLFYDPVAPLDAMHAALFSGGNVSRFRCRYFGHRIASTWARTGILKPVIHACIDGSITPAFFYGHLRARRQDMKYQRAMLSRLQDARHWKRIVRLCEAVLARQRAPRFRRALKEARTALDRRA
;
A
#
# COMPACT_ATOMS: atom_id res chain seq x y z
N GLN A 1 9.01 -8.07 -3.27
CA GLN A 1 9.05 -8.48 -4.70
C GLN A 1 9.60 -9.90 -4.73
N ALA A 2 9.03 -10.79 -5.54
CA ALA A 2 9.41 -12.20 -5.55
C ALA A 2 10.60 -12.47 -6.49
N THR A 3 10.52 -12.01 -7.74
CA THR A 3 11.57 -12.19 -8.76
C THR A 3 11.42 -11.14 -9.87
N LEU A 4 12.40 -11.06 -10.76
CA LEU A 4 12.29 -10.34 -12.05
C LEU A 4 12.52 -11.26 -13.25
N SER A 5 12.54 -12.58 -13.04
CA SER A 5 12.50 -13.56 -14.13
C SER A 5 11.30 -13.29 -15.04
N ARG A 6 11.54 -13.25 -16.35
CA ARG A 6 10.49 -13.03 -17.36
C ARG A 6 9.56 -14.23 -17.49
N ASP A 7 10.03 -15.43 -17.16
CA ASP A 7 9.24 -16.66 -17.24
C ASP A 7 8.23 -16.75 -16.09
N VAL A 8 8.64 -16.30 -14.89
CA VAL A 8 7.80 -16.35 -13.68
C VAL A 8 6.96 -15.07 -13.52
N ALA A 9 7.54 -13.90 -13.81
CA ALA A 9 6.88 -12.60 -13.64
C ALA A 9 6.82 -11.80 -14.96
N PRO A 10 6.21 -12.33 -16.05
CA PRO A 10 6.11 -11.64 -17.34
C PRO A 10 5.31 -10.33 -17.26
N TRP A 11 4.45 -10.20 -16.25
CA TRP A 11 3.63 -9.03 -15.94
C TRP A 11 4.38 -7.92 -15.20
N GLU A 12 5.56 -8.17 -14.64
CA GLU A 12 6.36 -7.15 -13.97
C GLU A 12 7.03 -6.25 -15.01
N THR A 13 6.77 -4.94 -14.97
CA THR A 13 7.19 -3.96 -15.99
C THR A 13 8.06 -2.82 -15.46
N ARG A 14 8.22 -2.68 -14.14
CA ARG A 14 8.88 -1.53 -13.48
C ARG A 14 10.41 -1.56 -13.60
N TYR A 15 11.00 -2.75 -13.72
CA TYR A 15 12.45 -2.94 -13.62
C TYR A 15 13.09 -3.53 -14.88
N ARG A 16 12.71 -3.02 -16.06
CA ARG A 16 13.23 -3.50 -17.35
C ARG A 16 14.74 -3.60 -17.43
N LYS A 17 15.46 -2.62 -16.85
CA LYS A 17 16.93 -2.58 -16.81
C LYS A 17 17.54 -3.77 -16.06
N SER A 18 16.78 -4.42 -15.19
CA SER A 18 17.26 -5.55 -14.39
C SER A 18 16.97 -6.90 -15.03
N TRP A 19 16.13 -7.00 -16.07
CA TRP A 19 15.73 -8.28 -16.68
C TRP A 19 16.87 -9.08 -17.30
N ARG A 20 18.00 -8.44 -17.61
CA ARG A 20 19.21 -9.13 -18.10
C ARG A 20 20.01 -9.84 -17.01
N ARG A 21 19.63 -9.69 -15.74
CA ARG A 21 20.29 -10.35 -14.62
C ARG A 21 19.77 -11.77 -14.48
N ASP A 22 20.58 -12.61 -13.86
CA ASP A 22 20.18 -13.98 -13.54
C ASP A 22 19.13 -14.00 -12.42
N PHE A 23 18.01 -14.66 -12.70
CA PHE A 23 16.93 -14.94 -11.75
C PHE A 23 16.55 -16.44 -11.73
N ALA A 24 17.34 -17.29 -12.38
CA ALA A 24 17.12 -18.74 -12.44
C ALA A 24 18.03 -19.48 -11.44
N SER A 25 19.20 -18.93 -11.11
CA SER A 25 20.10 -19.52 -10.13
C SER A 25 19.77 -19.11 -8.68
N ARG A 26 20.65 -19.49 -7.73
CA ARG A 26 20.51 -19.19 -6.30
C ARG A 26 20.22 -17.70 -6.08
N TYR A 27 19.25 -17.41 -5.21
CA TYR A 27 18.73 -16.05 -4.94
C TYR A 27 17.88 -15.41 -6.05
N GLY A 28 17.56 -16.15 -7.12
CA GLY A 28 16.73 -15.66 -8.22
C GLY A 28 15.22 -15.57 -7.92
N TYR A 29 14.76 -16.32 -6.92
CA TYR A 29 13.35 -16.38 -6.52
C TYR A 29 13.19 -16.28 -5.00
N ALA A 30 12.77 -15.12 -4.53
CA ALA A 30 12.71 -14.80 -3.10
C ALA A 30 11.77 -15.71 -2.27
N PRO A 31 10.62 -16.20 -2.78
CA PRO A 31 9.76 -17.11 -2.00
C PRO A 31 10.50 -18.36 -1.53
N ASP A 32 11.27 -19.01 -2.41
CA ASP A 32 12.10 -20.17 -2.05
C ASP A 32 13.17 -19.79 -1.02
N MET A 33 13.79 -18.61 -1.18
CA MET A 33 14.81 -18.14 -0.23
C MET A 33 14.28 -17.86 1.18
N THR A 34 12.95 -17.78 1.33
CA THR A 34 12.30 -17.50 2.61
C THR A 34 11.54 -18.70 3.17
N SER A 35 11.66 -19.89 2.56
CA SER A 35 10.95 -21.09 3.03
C SER A 35 11.37 -21.51 4.44
N GLU A 36 12.68 -21.46 4.72
CA GLU A 36 13.27 -21.87 6.00
C GLU A 36 13.32 -20.74 7.05
N ALA A 37 12.77 -19.56 6.74
CA ALA A 37 12.72 -18.47 7.71
C ALA A 37 11.65 -18.79 8.78
N ASP A 38 11.96 -18.55 10.05
CA ASP A 38 11.00 -18.69 11.16
C ASP A 38 9.69 -17.93 10.88
N HIS A 39 9.81 -16.71 10.34
CA HIS A 39 8.65 -15.92 9.94
C HIS A 39 8.95 -14.94 8.81
N VAL A 40 7.95 -14.73 7.94
CA VAL A 40 8.00 -13.76 6.84
C VAL A 40 6.84 -12.77 6.96
N TYR A 41 7.16 -11.53 7.33
CA TYR A 41 6.18 -10.45 7.37
C TYR A 41 6.11 -9.71 6.03
N LEU A 42 5.05 -9.94 5.27
CA LEU A 42 4.88 -9.41 3.92
C LEU A 42 3.94 -8.22 3.89
N PHE A 43 4.50 -7.03 3.66
CA PHE A 43 3.75 -5.79 3.53
C PHE A 43 3.59 -5.39 2.06
N TYR A 44 2.35 -5.21 1.62
CA TYR A 44 2.07 -4.94 0.20
C TYR A 44 0.80 -4.10 0.04
N ASP A 45 0.69 -3.37 -1.07
CA ASP A 45 -0.53 -2.69 -1.43
C ASP A 45 -1.41 -3.59 -2.32
N PRO A 46 -2.55 -4.11 -1.83
CA PRO A 46 -3.41 -5.00 -2.63
C PRO A 46 -4.12 -4.27 -3.77
N VAL A 47 -4.11 -2.93 -3.81
CA VAL A 47 -4.70 -2.16 -4.93
C VAL A 47 -3.68 -1.74 -5.98
N ALA A 48 -2.39 -2.07 -5.78
CA ALA A 48 -1.36 -1.93 -6.79
C ALA A 48 -1.11 -3.32 -7.43
N PRO A 49 -1.58 -3.58 -8.67
CA PRO A 49 -1.60 -4.92 -9.24
C PRO A 49 -0.24 -5.63 -9.20
N LEU A 50 0.84 -4.94 -9.58
CA LEU A 50 2.19 -5.52 -9.57
C LEU A 50 2.65 -5.91 -8.16
N ASP A 51 2.33 -5.11 -7.13
CA ASP A 51 2.67 -5.45 -5.75
C ASP A 51 1.84 -6.63 -5.25
N ALA A 52 0.55 -6.67 -5.58
CA ALA A 52 -0.36 -7.75 -5.22
C ALA A 52 0.06 -9.09 -5.86
N MET A 53 0.41 -9.07 -7.14
CA MET A 53 0.88 -10.27 -7.87
C MET A 53 2.20 -10.78 -7.29
N HIS A 54 3.16 -9.91 -6.98
CA HIS A 54 4.39 -10.32 -6.29
C HIS A 54 4.12 -10.91 -4.92
N ALA A 55 3.18 -10.32 -4.17
CA ALA A 55 2.85 -10.81 -2.84
C ALA A 55 2.12 -12.16 -2.87
N ALA A 56 1.39 -12.47 -3.94
CA ALA A 56 0.70 -13.73 -4.13
C ALA A 56 1.65 -14.92 -4.35
N LEU A 57 2.87 -14.66 -4.83
CA LEU A 57 3.90 -15.69 -5.07
C LEU A 57 4.53 -16.24 -3.77
N PHE A 58 4.43 -15.53 -2.66
CA PHE A 58 4.84 -16.05 -1.35
C PHE A 58 3.68 -16.87 -0.79
N SER A 59 3.85 -18.18 -0.58
CA SER A 59 2.75 -19.11 -0.22
C SER A 59 2.97 -19.97 1.04
N GLY A 60 4.10 -19.81 1.76
CA GLY A 60 4.41 -20.61 2.96
C GLY A 60 3.53 -20.31 4.18
N GLY A 61 3.40 -21.30 5.08
CA GLY A 61 2.70 -21.16 6.36
C GLY A 61 3.37 -20.19 7.34
N ASN A 62 4.65 -19.91 7.14
CA ASN A 62 5.44 -18.90 7.84
C ASN A 62 5.17 -17.46 7.35
N VAL A 63 4.30 -17.25 6.34
CA VAL A 63 4.07 -15.94 5.72
C VAL A 63 2.82 -15.24 6.27
N SER A 64 3.03 -14.16 7.04
CA SER A 64 1.97 -13.24 7.45
C SER A 64 1.85 -12.05 6.51
N ARG A 65 0.64 -11.78 6.00
CA ARG A 65 0.39 -10.73 5.01
C ARG A 65 -0.33 -9.53 5.60
N PHE A 66 0.25 -8.34 5.41
CA PHE A 66 -0.26 -7.07 5.91
C PHE A 66 -0.58 -6.11 4.76
N ARG A 67 -1.85 -5.67 4.71
CA ARG A 67 -2.39 -4.90 3.59
C ARG A 67 -2.20 -3.39 3.78
N CYS A 68 -1.33 -2.81 2.95
CA CYS A 68 -1.00 -1.38 2.92
C CYS A 68 -1.76 -0.66 1.78
N ARG A 69 -3.09 -0.64 1.84
CA ARG A 69 -3.93 -0.01 0.79
C ARG A 69 -3.55 1.45 0.55
N TYR A 70 -3.38 1.81 -0.72
CA TYR A 70 -3.09 3.17 -1.22
C TYR A 70 -1.72 3.73 -0.81
N PHE A 71 -0.75 2.86 -0.54
CA PHE A 71 0.66 3.26 -0.40
C PHE A 71 1.39 3.19 -1.74
N GLY A 72 0.87 2.40 -2.69
CA GLY A 72 1.57 2.00 -3.89
C GLY A 72 2.93 1.36 -3.55
N HIS A 73 3.86 1.50 -4.48
CA HIS A 73 5.17 0.87 -4.38
C HIS A 73 6.09 1.43 -3.26
N ARG A 74 5.79 2.61 -2.69
CA ARG A 74 6.68 3.32 -1.74
C ARG A 74 6.20 3.23 -0.29
N ILE A 75 5.93 2.01 0.18
CA ILE A 75 5.46 1.72 1.55
C ILE A 75 6.45 2.25 2.60
N ALA A 76 7.72 1.83 2.54
CA ALA A 76 8.74 2.19 3.52
C ALA A 76 8.96 3.71 3.64
N SER A 77 9.01 4.44 2.51
CA SER A 77 9.15 5.90 2.53
C SER A 77 7.95 6.59 3.21
N THR A 78 6.75 6.05 3.04
CA THR A 78 5.55 6.60 3.69
C THR A 78 5.54 6.27 5.18
N TRP A 79 5.99 5.08 5.56
CA TRP A 79 6.11 4.70 6.97
C TRP A 79 7.12 5.54 7.72
N ALA A 80 8.29 5.80 7.12
CA ALA A 80 9.30 6.65 7.73
C ALA A 80 8.73 8.04 8.04
N ARG A 81 8.03 8.62 7.05
CA ARG A 81 7.44 9.95 7.15
C ARG A 81 6.22 10.04 8.08
N THR A 82 5.54 8.93 8.33
CA THR A 82 4.41 8.85 9.28
C THR A 82 4.83 8.34 10.66
N GLY A 83 6.13 8.11 10.87
CA GLY A 83 6.70 7.68 12.15
C GLY A 83 6.48 6.20 12.49
N ILE A 84 5.81 5.42 11.64
CA ILE A 84 5.44 4.04 11.96
C ILE A 84 6.49 3.01 11.57
N LEU A 85 7.52 3.40 10.80
CA LEU A 85 8.53 2.46 10.31
C LEU A 85 9.26 1.75 11.46
N LYS A 86 9.83 2.50 12.40
CA LYS A 86 10.60 1.90 13.51
C LYS A 86 9.73 1.00 14.40
N PRO A 87 8.55 1.44 14.91
CA PRO A 87 7.71 0.58 15.74
C PRO A 87 7.29 -0.72 15.05
N VAL A 88 6.95 -0.66 13.75
CA VAL A 88 6.54 -1.85 13.00
C VAL A 88 7.71 -2.82 12.81
N ILE A 89 8.90 -2.32 12.45
CA ILE A 89 10.07 -3.19 12.26
C ILE A 89 10.52 -3.83 13.57
N HIS A 90 10.52 -3.08 14.69
CA HIS A 90 10.85 -3.65 16.00
C HIS A 90 9.86 -4.76 16.38
N ALA A 91 8.55 -4.52 16.20
CA ALA A 91 7.55 -5.55 16.48
C ALA A 91 7.70 -6.81 15.59
N CYS A 92 8.20 -6.66 14.36
CA CYS A 92 8.55 -7.82 13.52
C CYS A 92 9.75 -8.58 14.08
N ILE A 93 10.82 -7.87 14.49
CA ILE A 93 12.04 -8.49 15.04
C ILE A 93 11.71 -9.24 16.33
N ASP A 94 10.92 -8.63 17.20
CA ASP A 94 10.54 -9.20 18.51
C ASP A 94 9.46 -10.30 18.39
N GLY A 95 8.96 -10.59 17.19
CA GLY A 95 7.86 -11.53 16.97
C GLY A 95 6.51 -11.09 17.54
N SER A 96 6.38 -9.85 18.00
CA SER A 96 5.21 -9.32 18.71
C SER A 96 4.19 -8.63 17.78
N ILE A 97 4.47 -8.53 16.49
CA ILE A 97 3.57 -7.86 15.54
C ILE A 97 2.25 -8.62 15.37
N THR A 98 1.15 -7.93 15.67
CA THR A 98 -0.21 -8.43 15.45
C THR A 98 -0.96 -7.58 14.42
N PRO A 99 -2.03 -8.10 13.79
CA PRO A 99 -2.91 -7.29 12.95
C PRO A 99 -3.46 -6.05 13.68
N ALA A 100 -3.83 -6.19 14.96
CA ALA A 100 -4.34 -5.09 15.76
C ALA A 100 -3.29 -3.99 15.95
N PHE A 101 -2.07 -4.37 16.35
CA PHE A 101 -0.94 -3.45 16.50
C PHE A 101 -0.65 -2.71 15.19
N PHE A 102 -0.47 -3.47 14.10
CA PHE A 102 -0.10 -2.91 12.81
C PHE A 102 -1.17 -1.98 12.25
N TYR A 103 -2.44 -2.42 12.21
CA TYR A 103 -3.52 -1.59 11.67
C TYR A 103 -3.91 -0.42 12.59
N GLY A 104 -3.54 -0.46 13.87
CA GLY A 104 -3.55 0.70 14.76
C GLY A 104 -2.58 1.78 14.27
N HIS A 105 -1.29 1.44 14.18
CA HIS A 105 -0.23 2.34 13.71
C HIS A 105 -0.48 2.84 12.29
N LEU A 106 -0.92 1.97 11.39
CA LEU A 106 -1.14 2.30 9.99
C LEU A 106 -2.18 3.43 9.78
N ARG A 107 -3.02 3.74 10.78
CA ARG A 107 -3.94 4.90 10.72
C ARG A 107 -3.23 6.25 10.70
N ALA A 108 -1.96 6.33 11.10
CA ALA A 108 -1.14 7.55 10.99
C ALA A 108 -1.16 8.13 9.55
N ARG A 109 -1.28 7.26 8.53
CA ARG A 109 -1.45 7.66 7.13
C ARG A 109 -2.63 8.61 6.87
N ARG A 110 -3.65 8.62 7.74
CA ARG A 110 -4.82 9.51 7.58
C ARG A 110 -4.44 10.98 7.73
N GLN A 111 -3.32 11.28 8.39
CA GLN A 111 -2.78 12.63 8.52
C GLN A 111 -1.80 12.96 7.39
N ASP A 112 -1.38 11.98 6.60
CA ASP A 112 -0.48 12.18 5.48
C ASP A 112 -1.21 12.79 4.26
N MET A 113 -0.82 14.00 3.87
CA MET A 113 -1.32 14.67 2.67
C MET A 113 -1.15 13.85 1.38
N LYS A 114 -0.06 13.10 1.23
CA LYS A 114 0.16 12.27 0.03
C LYS A 114 -0.86 11.14 -0.05
N TYR A 115 -1.05 10.42 1.06
CA TYR A 115 -2.09 9.41 1.19
C TYR A 115 -3.50 9.99 0.98
N GLN A 116 -3.81 11.15 1.60
CA GLN A 116 -5.11 11.81 1.44
C GLN A 116 -5.40 12.14 -0.04
N ARG A 117 -4.40 12.64 -0.78
CA ARG A 117 -4.54 12.94 -2.22
C ARG A 117 -4.73 11.69 -3.07
N ALA A 118 -3.99 10.61 -2.78
CA ALA A 118 -4.16 9.33 -3.47
C ALA A 118 -5.56 8.75 -3.22
N MET A 119 -6.03 8.79 -1.97
CA MET A 119 -7.38 8.38 -1.59
C MET A 119 -8.44 9.23 -2.31
N LEU A 120 -8.28 10.55 -2.36
CA LEU A 120 -9.21 11.44 -3.05
C LEU A 120 -9.30 11.09 -4.55
N SER A 121 -8.16 10.93 -5.23
CA SER A 121 -8.11 10.56 -6.65
C SER A 121 -8.89 9.27 -6.90
N ARG A 122 -8.65 8.23 -6.10
CA ARG A 122 -9.33 6.94 -6.25
C ARG A 122 -10.84 7.04 -6.05
N LEU A 123 -11.28 7.85 -5.08
CA LEU A 123 -12.71 8.06 -4.83
C LEU A 123 -13.37 8.84 -5.97
N GLN A 124 -12.65 9.80 -6.58
CA GLN A 124 -13.12 10.53 -7.76
C GLN A 124 -13.26 9.61 -8.96
N ASP A 125 -12.26 8.77 -9.24
CA ASP A 125 -12.29 7.80 -10.34
C ASP A 125 -13.48 6.84 -10.20
N ALA A 126 -13.74 6.38 -8.97
CA ALA A 126 -14.86 5.50 -8.66
C ALA A 126 -16.20 6.22 -8.46
N ARG A 127 -16.25 7.56 -8.58
CA ARG A 127 -17.44 8.39 -8.38
C ARG A 127 -18.18 8.13 -7.06
N HIS A 128 -17.43 7.84 -5.99
CA HIS A 128 -17.98 7.57 -4.66
C HIS A 128 -18.29 8.87 -3.90
N TRP A 129 -19.24 9.67 -4.39
CA TRP A 129 -19.50 11.03 -3.93
C TRP A 129 -19.69 11.15 -2.40
N LYS A 130 -20.49 10.28 -1.78
CA LYS A 130 -20.68 10.26 -0.30
C LYS A 130 -19.37 10.10 0.47
N ARG A 131 -18.42 9.30 -0.04
CA ARG A 131 -17.11 9.09 0.60
C ARG A 131 -16.16 10.26 0.34
N ILE A 132 -16.26 10.90 -0.83
CA ILE A 132 -15.50 12.14 -1.13
C ILE A 132 -15.88 13.23 -0.14
N VAL A 133 -17.18 13.44 0.10
CA VAL A 133 -17.67 14.42 1.09
C VAL A 133 -17.05 14.17 2.46
N ARG A 134 -17.18 12.95 3.00
CA ARG A 134 -16.61 12.58 4.31
C ARG A 134 -15.08 12.78 4.39
N LEU A 135 -14.35 12.41 3.33
CA LEU A 135 -12.90 12.61 3.28
C LEU A 135 -12.56 14.10 3.28
N CYS A 136 -13.19 14.88 2.41
CA CYS A 136 -12.89 16.30 2.28
C CYS A 136 -13.25 17.08 3.53
N GLU A 137 -14.38 16.80 4.18
CA GLU A 137 -14.78 17.42 5.45
C GLU A 137 -13.74 17.12 6.55
N ALA A 138 -13.33 15.85 6.70
CA ALA A 138 -12.32 15.46 7.66
C ALA A 138 -10.96 16.14 7.41
N VAL A 139 -10.57 16.32 6.13
CA VAL A 139 -9.32 17.00 5.77
C VAL A 139 -9.40 18.50 6.02
N LEU A 140 -10.48 19.15 5.57
CA LEU A 140 -10.67 20.60 5.69
C LEU A 140 -10.86 21.06 7.14
N ALA A 141 -11.38 20.20 8.01
CA ALA A 141 -11.47 20.47 9.45
C ALA A 141 -10.10 20.62 10.14
N ARG A 142 -9.01 20.18 9.50
CA ARG A 142 -7.65 20.17 10.09
C ARG A 142 -6.66 21.09 9.39
N GLN A 143 -6.87 21.37 8.11
CA GLN A 143 -5.90 22.09 7.30
C GLN A 143 -6.54 22.77 6.08
N ARG A 144 -5.91 23.84 5.62
CA ARG A 144 -6.30 24.52 4.37
C ARG A 144 -5.84 23.70 3.17
N ALA A 145 -6.79 23.08 2.47
CA ALA A 145 -6.51 22.23 1.31
C ALA A 145 -7.42 22.58 0.11
N PRO A 146 -7.02 23.53 -0.77
CA PRO A 146 -7.87 24.03 -1.85
C PRO A 146 -8.42 22.94 -2.79
N ARG A 147 -7.60 21.94 -3.12
CA ARG A 147 -8.02 20.78 -3.94
C ARG A 147 -9.19 20.02 -3.31
N PHE A 148 -9.19 19.83 -1.99
CA PHE A 148 -10.26 19.13 -1.27
C PHE A 148 -11.52 19.98 -1.17
N ARG A 149 -11.38 21.32 -1.06
CA ARG A 149 -12.53 22.24 -1.11
C ARG A 149 -13.23 22.17 -2.46
N ARG A 150 -12.48 22.20 -3.56
CA ARG A 150 -13.03 22.03 -4.92
C ARG A 150 -13.74 20.68 -5.06
N ALA A 151 -13.08 19.59 -4.67
CA ALA A 151 -13.67 18.25 -4.75
C ALA A 151 -14.91 18.08 -3.86
N LEU A 152 -14.98 18.75 -2.70
CA LEU A 152 -16.16 18.77 -1.85
C LEU A 152 -17.35 19.44 -2.55
N LYS A 153 -17.13 20.60 -3.18
CA LYS A 153 -18.16 21.30 -3.96
C LYS A 153 -18.68 20.41 -5.09
N GLU A 154 -17.77 19.85 -5.89
CA GLU A 154 -18.10 18.93 -6.99
C GLU A 154 -18.92 17.72 -6.50
N ALA A 155 -18.51 17.10 -5.40
CA ALA A 155 -19.18 15.92 -4.85
C ALA A 155 -20.58 16.23 -4.29
N ARG A 156 -20.79 17.39 -3.66
CA ARG A 156 -22.12 17.83 -3.19
C ARG A 156 -23.06 18.07 -4.36
N THR A 157 -22.64 18.86 -5.36
CA THR A 157 -23.42 19.07 -6.58
C THR A 157 -23.78 17.77 -7.30
N ALA A 158 -22.87 16.79 -7.33
CA ALA A 158 -23.15 15.48 -7.93
C ALA A 158 -24.15 14.62 -7.14
N LEU A 159 -24.27 14.83 -5.82
CA LEU A 159 -25.28 14.18 -4.99
C LEU A 159 -26.64 14.85 -5.15
N ASP A 160 -26.68 16.18 -5.21
CA ASP A 160 -27.92 16.94 -5.37
C ASP A 160 -28.60 16.64 -6.71
N ARG A 161 -27.82 16.45 -7.80
CA ARG A 161 -28.34 16.04 -9.12
C ARG A 161 -28.87 14.61 -9.19
N ARG A 162 -28.63 13.80 -8.16
CA ARG A 162 -29.06 12.40 -8.07
C ARG A 162 -30.21 12.18 -7.08
N ALA A 163 -30.54 13.20 -6.30
CA ALA A 163 -31.71 13.24 -5.43
C ALA A 163 -32.93 13.67 -6.26
#